data_AF-A0A4Y2CNR3-F1
#
_entry.id   AF-A0A4Y2CNR3-F1
#
_cell.length_a   1.000
_cell.length_b   1.000
_cell.length_c   1.000
_cell.angle_alpha   90.00
_cell.angle_beta   90.00
_cell.angle_gamma   90.00
#
_symmetry.space_group_name_H-M   'P 1'
#
loop_
_entity.id
_entity.type
_entity.pdbx_description
1 polymer ?
#
loop_
_entity_poly.entity_id
_entity_poly.type
_entity_poly.pdbx_seq_one_letter_code
_entity_poly.pdbx_strand_id
1 'polypeptide(L)'
;MTIEKALESRFGDSHLMQFYTSEMKMRRQKSGESLQVLAADAEQLMSLAYTECPLDVRENLVVKFFVDAIRDEETQLSTRLMDFTDLKSPWQIA
;
A
#
# COMPACT_ATOMS: atom_id res chain seq x y z
N MET A 1 -32.40 13.76 9.19
CA MET A 1 -31.24 12.90 8.87
C MET A 1 -31.57 12.19 7.57
N THR A 2 -30.84 12.45 6.48
CA THR A 2 -31.07 11.82 5.17
C THR A 2 -30.36 10.47 5.10
N ILE A 3 -30.83 9.57 4.25
CA ILE A 3 -30.23 8.24 4.04
C ILE A 3 -28.76 8.38 3.61
N GLU A 4 -28.45 9.36 2.76
CA GLU A 4 -27.09 9.73 2.35
C GLU A 4 -26.18 10.03 3.56
N LYS A 5 -26.61 10.90 4.48
CA LYS A 5 -25.82 11.20 5.69
C LYS A 5 -25.66 10.01 6.64
N ALA A 6 -26.65 9.13 6.69
CA ALA A 6 -26.55 7.90 7.46
C ALA A 6 -25.57 6.89 6.83
N LEU A 7 -25.50 6.86 5.49
CA LEU A 7 -24.55 6.06 4.73
C LEU A 7 -23.13 6.63 4.82
N GLU A 8 -22.93 7.94 4.65
CA GLU A 8 -21.62 8.59 4.87
C GLU A 8 -21.13 8.41 6.31
N SER A 9 -22.02 8.49 7.31
CA SER A 9 -21.63 8.27 8.70
C SER A 9 -21.25 6.82 9.01
N ARG A 10 -21.82 5.84 8.32
CA ARG A 10 -21.55 4.40 8.54
C ARG A 10 -20.48 3.83 7.62
N PHE A 11 -20.35 4.36 6.40
CA PHE A 11 -19.55 3.82 5.31
C PHE A 11 -18.69 4.87 4.61
N GLY A 12 -18.72 6.14 5.04
CA GLY A 12 -17.97 7.21 4.39
C GLY A 12 -16.46 7.00 4.44
N ASP A 13 -15.73 7.89 3.78
CA ASP A 13 -14.32 7.72 3.44
C ASP A 13 -13.40 7.42 4.63
N SER A 14 -13.71 7.92 5.83
CA SER A 14 -12.92 7.61 7.02
C SER A 14 -13.01 6.12 7.43
N HIS A 15 -14.16 5.46 7.21
CA HIS A 15 -14.31 4.03 7.48
C HIS A 15 -13.66 3.18 6.38
N LEU A 16 -13.76 3.61 5.11
CA LEU A 16 -13.07 2.98 3.98
C LEU A 16 -11.55 3.07 4.13
N MET A 17 -11.02 4.23 4.51
CA MET A 17 -9.60 4.42 4.82
C MET A 17 -9.12 3.48 5.94
N GLN A 18 -9.89 3.37 7.03
CA GLN A 18 -9.53 2.46 8.14
C GLN A 18 -9.55 0.99 7.72
N PHE A 19 -10.51 0.60 6.89
CA PHE A 19 -10.61 -0.75 6.34
C PHE A 19 -9.39 -1.09 5.49
N TYR A 20 -9.08 -0.29 4.47
CA TYR A 20 -7.94 -0.53 3.59
C TYR A 20 -6.58 -0.38 4.29
N THR A 21 -6.48 0.51 5.29
CA THR A 21 -5.27 0.59 6.14
C THR A 21 -5.05 -0.70 6.93
N SER A 22 -6.13 -1.33 7.41
CA SER A 22 -6.05 -2.59 8.14
C SER A 22 -5.71 -3.75 7.20
N GLU A 23 -6.31 -3.80 6.01
CA GLU A 23 -5.97 -4.77 4.97
C GLU A 23 -4.49 -4.67 4.58
N MET A 24 -3.96 -3.46 4.39
CA MET A 24 -2.53 -3.26 4.15
C MET A 24 -1.68 -3.83 5.30
N LYS A 25 -1.96 -3.53 6.56
CA LYS A 25 -1.15 -4.05 7.69
C LYS A 25 -1.09 -5.57 7.75
N MET A 26 -2.15 -6.26 7.30
CA MET A 26 -2.24 -7.72 7.34
C MET A 26 -1.72 -8.38 6.05
N ARG A 27 -1.58 -7.61 4.97
CA ARG A 27 -1.16 -8.12 3.68
C ARG A 27 0.30 -8.57 3.72
N ARG A 28 0.51 -9.81 3.30
CA ARG A 28 1.83 -10.43 3.08
C ARG A 28 1.82 -11.20 1.77
N GLN A 29 2.96 -11.26 1.08
CA GLN A 29 3.13 -12.02 -0.16
C GLN A 29 2.75 -13.49 0.05
N LYS A 30 1.87 -14.01 -0.79
CA LYS A 30 1.45 -15.41 -0.75
C LYS A 30 2.49 -16.33 -1.39
N SER A 31 2.42 -17.63 -1.08
CA SER A 31 3.29 -18.60 -1.74
C SER A 31 2.96 -18.70 -3.23
N GLY A 32 3.97 -18.51 -4.09
CA GLY A 32 3.79 -18.53 -5.55
C GLY A 32 3.21 -17.24 -6.14
N GLU A 33 2.94 -16.22 -5.32
CA GLU A 33 2.58 -14.89 -5.80
C GLU A 33 3.83 -14.14 -6.28
N SER A 34 3.75 -13.55 -7.47
CA SER A 34 4.86 -12.75 -7.98
C SER A 34 4.91 -11.37 -7.33
N LEU A 35 6.09 -10.76 -7.34
CA LEU A 35 6.30 -9.43 -6.80
C LEU A 35 5.48 -8.37 -7.56
N GLN A 36 5.26 -8.54 -8.87
CA GLN A 36 4.42 -7.65 -9.66
C GLN A 36 2.96 -7.67 -9.21
N VAL A 37 2.42 -8.84 -8.87
CA VAL A 37 1.05 -8.97 -8.37
C VAL A 37 0.93 -8.32 -6.99
N LEU A 38 1.92 -8.51 -6.12
CA LEU A 38 1.98 -7.84 -4.83
C LEU A 38 2.07 -6.31 -4.98
N ALA A 39 2.86 -5.80 -5.92
CA ALA A 39 3.01 -4.37 -6.17
C ALA A 39 1.71 -3.74 -6.68
N ALA A 40 1.04 -4.38 -7.65
CA ALA A 40 -0.25 -3.91 -8.17
C ALA A 40 -1.32 -3.85 -7.06
N ASP A 41 -1.36 -4.85 -6.19
CA ASP A 41 -2.27 -4.87 -5.04
C ASP A 41 -1.92 -3.78 -4.01
N ALA A 42 -0.63 -3.52 -3.78
CA ALA A 42 -0.18 -2.44 -2.92
C ALA A 42 -0.58 -1.05 -3.44
N GLU A 43 -0.41 -0.78 -4.74
CA GLU A 43 -0.85 0.47 -5.39
C GLU A 43 -2.37 0.65 -5.32
N GLN A 44 -3.12 -0.44 -5.54
CA GLN A 44 -4.57 -0.42 -5.45
C GLN A 44 -5.02 -0.10 -4.02
N LEU A 45 -4.48 -0.79 -3.01
CA LEU A 45 -4.79 -0.53 -1.61
C LEU A 45 -4.39 0.88 -1.18
N MET A 46 -3.26 1.41 -1.66
CA MET A 46 -2.83 2.79 -1.39
C MET A 46 -3.79 3.82 -1.99
N SER A 47 -4.25 3.57 -3.21
CA SER A 47 -5.21 4.44 -3.91
C SER A 47 -6.58 4.48 -3.24
N LEU A 48 -6.97 3.39 -2.57
CA LEU A 48 -8.24 3.27 -1.85
C LEU A 48 -8.17 3.79 -0.41
N ALA A 49 -7.04 3.57 0.28
CA ALA A 49 -6.85 4.00 1.66
C ALA A 49 -6.55 5.50 1.76
N TYR A 50 -5.77 6.04 0.83
CA TYR A 50 -5.21 7.39 0.93
C TYR A 50 -5.62 8.29 -0.24
N THR A 51 -6.84 8.16 -0.75
CA THR A 51 -7.36 8.89 -1.92
C THR A 51 -7.12 10.40 -1.85
N GLU A 52 -7.31 11.00 -0.68
CA GLU A 52 -7.18 12.45 -0.43
C GLU A 52 -5.73 12.91 -0.16
N CYS A 53 -4.77 11.99 -0.12
CA CYS A 53 -3.37 12.28 0.19
C CYS A 53 -2.60 12.68 -1.09
N PRO A 54 -1.65 13.64 -1.00
CA PRO A 54 -0.77 13.97 -2.12
C PRO A 54 -0.07 12.75 -2.73
N LEU A 55 0.13 12.77 -4.05
CA LEU A 55 0.67 11.63 -4.81
C LEU A 55 2.07 11.22 -4.34
N ASP A 56 2.95 12.19 -4.09
CA ASP A 56 4.31 11.99 -3.60
C ASP A 56 4.36 11.31 -2.22
N VAL A 57 3.37 11.60 -1.37
CA VAL A 57 3.21 10.93 -0.08
C VAL A 57 2.74 9.49 -0.29
N ARG A 58 1.78 9.25 -1.18
CA ARG A 58 1.29 7.90 -1.51
C ARG A 58 2.37 7.02 -2.13
N GLU A 59 3.18 7.55 -3.05
CA GLU A 59 4.28 6.82 -3.68
C GLU A 59 5.33 6.36 -2.65
N ASN A 60 5.70 7.24 -1.71
CA ASN A 60 6.62 6.86 -0.64
C ASN A 60 6.03 5.83 0.33
N LEU A 61 4.72 5.92 0.60
CA LEU A 61 4.04 4.97 1.48
C LEU A 61 3.89 3.60 0.82
N VAL A 62 3.60 3.54 -0.48
CA VAL A 62 3.39 2.27 -1.19
C VAL A 62 4.70 1.49 -1.31
N VAL A 63 5.83 2.17 -1.54
CA VAL A 63 7.15 1.53 -1.55
C VAL A 63 7.45 0.88 -0.20
N LYS A 64 7.32 1.64 0.89
CA LYS A 64 7.55 1.10 2.25
C LYS A 64 6.64 -0.09 2.56
N PHE A 65 5.36 0.05 2.24
CA PHE A 65 4.39 -1.00 2.46
C PHE A 65 4.70 -2.26 1.62
N PHE A 66 5.02 -2.09 0.35
CA PHE A 66 5.38 -3.19 -0.54
C PHE A 66 6.56 -3.99 0.00
N VAL A 67 7.62 -3.30 0.43
CA VAL A 67 8.80 -3.94 1.01
C VAL A 67 8.47 -4.64 2.32
N ASP A 68 7.64 -4.05 3.18
CA ASP A 68 7.13 -4.70 4.38
C ASP A 68 6.31 -5.96 4.05
N ALA A 69 5.55 -5.96 2.96
CA ALA A 69 4.68 -7.07 2.58
C ALA A 69 5.41 -8.27 1.97
N ILE A 70 6.66 -8.11 1.50
CA ILE A 70 7.49 -9.22 1.00
C ILE A 70 7.68 -10.27 2.10
N ARG A 71 7.44 -11.55 1.75
CA ARG A 71 7.52 -12.67 2.70
C ARG A 71 8.96 -13.15 2.93
N ASP A 72 9.76 -13.13 1.88
CA ASP A 72 11.15 -13.57 1.95
C ASP A 72 11.99 -12.53 2.68
N GLU A 73 12.50 -12.87 3.86
CA GLU A 73 13.19 -11.92 4.75
C GLU A 73 14.51 -11.42 4.15
N GLU A 74 15.22 -12.27 3.39
CA GLU A 74 16.45 -11.89 2.68
C GLU A 74 16.18 -10.89 1.55
N THR A 75 15.16 -11.15 0.73
CA THR A 75 14.69 -10.23 -0.31
C THR A 75 14.18 -8.94 0.31
N GLN A 76 13.41 -9.02 1.39
CA GLN A 76 12.90 -7.86 2.10
C GLN A 76 14.04 -6.98 2.62
N LEU A 77 15.04 -7.55 3.30
CA LEU A 77 16.18 -6.81 3.83
C LEU A 77 17.03 -6.19 2.72
N SER A 78 17.22 -6.92 1.61
CA SER A 78 17.96 -6.44 0.43
C SER A 78 17.24 -5.25 -0.23
N THR A 79 15.92 -5.32 -0.39
CA THR A 79 15.12 -4.23 -0.96
C THR A 79 15.07 -3.00 -0.04
N ARG A 80 14.93 -3.19 1.29
CA ARG A 80 15.05 -2.07 2.25
C ARG A 80 16.40 -1.37 2.12
N LEU A 81 17.48 -2.14 1.97
CA LEU A 81 18.83 -1.59 1.81
C LEU A 81 18.96 -0.77 0.51
N MET A 82 18.33 -1.23 -0.58
CA MET A 82 18.25 -0.47 -1.84
C MET A 82 17.49 0.85 -1.67
N ASP A 83 16.33 0.86 -1.00
CA ASP A 83 15.54 2.08 -0.73
C ASP A 83 16.31 3.12 0.12
N PHE A 84 17.18 2.67 1.02
CA PHE A 84 18.06 3.57 1.78
C PHE A 84 19.18 4.18 0.93
N THR A 85 19.67 3.44 -0.07
CA THR A 85 20.74 3.92 -0.97
C THR A 85 20.20 4.73 -2.15
N ASP A 86 18.95 4.52 -2.54
CA ASP A 86 18.34 5.12 -3.74
C ASP A 86 17.13 6.01 -3.43
N LEU A 87 17.36 7.03 -2.59
CA LEU A 87 16.50 8.22 -2.48
C LEU A 87 16.32 8.99 -3.82
N LYS A 88 16.62 8.39 -4.98
CA LYS A 88 16.60 9.05 -6.29
C LYS A 88 15.98 8.29 -7.48
N SER A 89 15.52 7.05 -7.38
CA SER A 89 14.88 6.42 -8.55
C SER A 89 13.80 5.39 -8.17
N PRO A 90 12.50 5.67 -8.41
CA PRO A 90 11.46 4.79 -7.87
C PRO A 90 11.10 3.58 -8.75
N TRP A 91 11.36 3.49 -10.06
CA TRP A 91 10.83 2.36 -10.84
C TRP A 91 11.70 1.95 -12.04
N GLN A 92 12.64 1.02 -11.85
CA GLN A 92 13.25 0.26 -12.94
C GLN A 92 13.50 -1.19 -12.55
N ILE A 93 12.46 -2.03 -12.61
CA ILE A 93 12.65 -3.45 -12.93
C ILE A 93 11.54 -3.83 -13.92
N ALA A 94 11.95 -3.95 -15.19
CA ALA A 94 11.22 -4.55 -16.29
C ALA A 94 11.53 -6.05 -16.37
#